data_AF-A0A196SB44-F1
#
_entry.id   AF-A0A196SB44-F1
#
_cell.length_a   1.000
_cell.length_b   1.000
_cell.length_c   1.000
_cell.angle_alpha   90.00
_cell.angle_beta   90.00
_cell.angle_gamma   90.00
#
_symmetry.space_group_name_H-M   'P 1'
#
loop_
_entity.id
_entity.type
_entity.pdbx_description
1 polymer ?
#
loop_
_entity_poly.entity_id
_entity_poly.type
_entity_poly.pdbx_seq_one_letter_code
_entity_poly.pdbx_strand_id
1 'polypeptide(L)'
;MLKYQEYCDWILKKDVKDSYLVLPKNGLCWCHEGLIEKFPSIVVELCLNAVIEVDTASHTLLRVNGEDVSGIEHKRVLDLNDDGERWEGDVKNNQPYGWGVLYDSENRRAYEGFRIGEMNVCYGRSYYPDVQKVEYEGEICEGKRWGRGIQYDRNGKTVFDGEWINDEHLSKRVVLNEENQFLHNHIEELIVESNSCNGPEWTALDLSFISHLRLLEVGDYSFAFVDEVKLIGLNQLERVVIGENCFMKEKKGWPSYDPARHFHLKNCERLRELKIGRYSFNEYSVCEIENVPSLEVIEMGDSSFTFVDEVKLIGLNQLERVVIGKNSFTKPRVFGLGDNPARHFHLKNCERVKELKIGCYSFNEYSVCEIENVPSLEVIEMGELD
;
A
#
# COMPACT_ATOMS: atom_id res chain seq x y z
N MET A 1 2.55 2.30 21.54
CA MET A 1 2.70 1.41 20.37
C MET A 1 1.39 0.66 20.07
N LEU A 2 0.95 -0.34 20.86
CA LEU A 2 -0.37 -1.00 20.65
C LEU A 2 -1.56 -0.02 20.62
N LYS A 3 -1.66 0.88 21.60
CA LYS A 3 -2.69 1.95 21.60
C LYS A 3 -2.60 2.93 20.43
N TYR A 4 -1.41 3.11 19.87
CA TYR A 4 -1.18 4.01 18.72
C TYR A 4 -1.65 3.33 17.43
N GLN A 5 -1.33 2.05 17.27
CA GLN A 5 -1.76 1.25 16.12
C GLN A 5 -3.28 1.04 16.11
N GLU A 6 -3.89 0.71 17.26
CA GLU A 6 -5.36 0.63 17.40
C GLU A 6 -6.05 1.96 17.06
N TYR A 7 -5.42 3.09 17.41
CA TYR A 7 -5.94 4.42 17.13
C TYR A 7 -5.81 4.80 15.65
N CYS A 8 -4.68 4.49 15.01
CA CYS A 8 -4.48 4.68 13.57
C CYS A 8 -5.49 3.84 12.77
N ASP A 9 -5.62 2.55 13.11
CA ASP A 9 -6.60 1.65 12.49
C ASP A 9 -8.05 2.14 12.67
N TRP A 10 -8.34 2.76 13.82
CA TRP A 10 -9.66 3.31 14.09
C TRP A 10 -9.94 4.58 13.27
N ILE A 11 -8.96 5.48 13.14
CA ILE A 11 -9.08 6.69 12.29
C ILE A 11 -9.28 6.29 10.84
N LEU A 12 -8.52 5.33 10.31
CA LEU A 12 -8.62 4.91 8.92
C LEU A 12 -9.95 4.23 8.57
N LYS A 13 -10.65 3.69 9.57
CA LYS A 13 -11.95 3.01 9.40
C LYS A 13 -13.16 3.95 9.49
N LYS A 14 -12.98 5.24 9.84
CA LYS A 14 -14.08 6.20 10.02
C LYS A 14 -13.78 7.55 9.37
N ASP A 15 -14.72 8.02 8.56
CA ASP A 15 -14.83 9.43 8.15
C ASP A 15 -13.50 10.05 7.70
N VAL A 16 -12.85 9.43 6.70
CA VAL A 16 -11.66 9.97 6.01
C VAL A 16 -12.11 10.55 4.67
N LYS A 17 -11.90 11.85 4.48
CA LYS A 17 -12.16 12.54 3.21
C LYS A 17 -11.01 12.34 2.23
N ASP A 18 -9.78 12.51 2.71
CA ASP A 18 -8.55 12.27 1.95
C ASP A 18 -7.41 11.90 2.92
N SER A 19 -6.35 11.29 2.41
CA SER A 19 -5.18 10.95 3.22
C SER A 19 -3.93 10.83 2.36
N TYR A 20 -2.79 11.25 2.91
CA TYR A 20 -1.47 11.13 2.31
C TYR A 20 -0.60 10.38 3.29
N LEU A 21 -0.56 9.06 3.16
CA LEU A 21 0.03 8.15 4.13
C LEU A 21 1.16 7.35 3.50
N VAL A 22 2.19 7.14 4.29
CA VAL A 22 3.41 6.41 3.93
C VAL A 22 3.56 5.21 4.84
N LEU A 23 4.14 4.16 4.29
CA LEU A 23 4.52 2.97 5.02
C LEU A 23 6.03 3.02 5.36
N PRO A 24 6.42 3.32 6.62
CA PRO A 24 7.83 3.40 6.98
C PRO A 24 8.46 2.00 7.09
N LYS A 25 9.75 1.90 6.75
CA LYS A 25 10.56 0.67 6.72
C LYS A 25 10.83 0.04 8.12
N ASN A 26 10.24 0.56 9.20
CA ASN A 26 10.63 0.20 10.56
C ASN A 26 9.98 -1.11 11.06
N GLY A 27 10.45 -2.23 10.52
CA GLY A 27 10.79 -3.53 11.13
C GLY A 27 9.79 -4.30 12.02
N LEU A 28 8.81 -3.68 12.66
CA LEU A 28 7.90 -4.32 13.61
C LEU A 28 6.51 -3.67 13.71
N CYS A 29 6.26 -2.51 13.07
CA CYS A 29 4.92 -1.93 12.95
C CYS A 29 4.74 -1.31 11.55
N TRP A 30 3.72 -1.77 10.83
CA TRP A 30 3.14 -1.10 9.66
C TRP A 30 2.33 0.13 10.12
N CYS A 31 3.01 1.07 10.80
CA CYS A 31 2.41 2.27 11.35
C CYS A 31 2.43 3.35 10.27
N HIS A 32 1.28 3.79 9.77
CA HIS A 32 1.22 4.82 8.74
C HIS A 32 1.70 6.18 9.26
N GLU A 33 2.61 6.82 8.52
CA GLU A 33 3.05 8.21 8.77
C GLU A 33 2.45 9.13 7.71
N GLY A 34 2.02 10.32 8.09
CA GLY A 34 1.51 11.32 7.16
C GLY A 34 0.25 12.04 7.65
N LEU A 35 -0.58 12.47 6.70
CA LEU A 35 -1.74 13.33 6.96
C LEU A 35 -3.06 12.67 6.58
N ILE A 36 -4.10 12.97 7.36
CA ILE A 36 -5.48 12.54 7.13
C ILE A 36 -6.39 13.76 7.22
N GLU A 37 -7.15 14.04 6.17
CA GLU A 37 -8.27 14.97 6.22
C GLU A 37 -9.52 14.20 6.65
N LYS A 38 -10.01 14.42 7.88
CA LYS A 38 -11.24 13.76 8.38
C LYS A 38 -12.51 14.41 7.83
N PHE A 39 -12.55 15.73 7.95
CA PHE A 39 -13.65 16.59 7.50
C PHE A 39 -13.02 17.82 6.83
N PRO A 40 -13.78 18.58 6.03
CA PRO A 40 -13.28 19.86 5.52
C PRO A 40 -12.63 20.66 6.65
N SER A 41 -11.38 21.07 6.44
CA SER A 41 -10.48 21.77 7.37
C SER A 41 -9.91 21.01 8.58
N ILE A 42 -10.41 19.82 8.91
CA ILE A 42 -9.87 19.02 10.02
C ILE A 42 -8.78 18.07 9.52
N VAL A 43 -7.54 18.41 9.85
CA VAL A 43 -6.34 17.66 9.44
C VAL A 43 -5.74 16.96 10.66
N VAL A 44 -5.38 15.70 10.48
CA VAL A 44 -4.71 14.87 11.48
C VAL A 44 -3.35 14.44 10.96
N GLU A 45 -2.29 14.78 11.68
CA GLU A 45 -0.96 14.25 11.44
C GLU A 45 -0.72 13.00 12.29
N LEU A 46 -0.27 11.94 11.63
CA LEU A 46 0.19 10.70 12.22
C LEU A 46 1.71 10.64 12.11
N CYS A 47 2.40 10.66 13.24
CA CYS A 47 3.84 10.41 13.31
C CYS A 47 4.14 9.47 14.47
N LEU A 48 5.30 8.78 14.44
CA LEU A 48 5.62 7.68 15.36
C LEU A 48 5.38 8.01 16.86
N ASN A 49 5.54 9.29 17.22
CA ASN A 49 5.48 9.75 18.61
C ASN A 49 4.29 10.68 18.92
N ALA A 50 3.51 11.10 17.92
CA ALA A 50 2.37 11.98 18.16
C ALA A 50 1.23 11.76 17.14
N VAL A 51 0.01 12.02 17.60
CA VAL A 51 -1.14 12.26 16.70
C VAL A 51 -1.67 13.66 16.97
N ILE A 52 -1.67 14.51 15.96
CA ILE A 52 -1.96 15.94 16.10
C ILE A 52 -3.18 16.25 15.25
N GLU A 53 -4.25 16.72 15.87
CA GLU A 53 -5.50 17.06 15.20
C GLU A 53 -5.72 18.57 15.27
N VAL A 54 -5.89 19.20 14.12
CA VAL A 54 -6.05 20.65 13.99
C VAL A 54 -7.26 21.00 13.13
N ASP A 55 -7.81 22.18 13.34
CA ASP A 55 -8.72 22.83 12.40
C ASP A 55 -7.97 23.94 11.65
N THR A 56 -7.67 23.69 10.38
CA THR A 56 -6.95 24.61 9.49
C THR A 56 -7.76 25.85 9.14
N ALA A 57 -9.09 25.85 9.25
CA ALA A 57 -9.91 27.02 8.94
C ALA A 57 -9.96 28.01 10.11
N SER A 58 -10.04 27.50 11.34
CA SER A 58 -10.04 28.33 12.55
C SER A 58 -8.65 28.54 13.15
N HIS A 59 -7.61 27.92 12.56
CA HIS A 59 -6.24 27.92 13.09
C HIS A 59 -6.16 27.42 14.54
N THR A 60 -6.93 26.37 14.87
CA THR A 60 -7.03 25.85 16.24
C THR A 60 -6.41 24.46 16.35
N LEU A 61 -5.52 24.28 17.32
CA LEU A 61 -5.07 22.96 17.74
C LEU A 61 -6.18 22.31 18.57
N LEU A 62 -6.70 21.16 18.13
CA LEU A 62 -7.85 20.51 18.76
C LEU A 62 -7.41 19.46 19.77
N ARG A 63 -6.58 18.51 19.33
CA ARG A 63 -6.15 17.37 20.14
C ARG A 63 -4.71 16.99 19.87
N VAL A 64 -4.07 16.45 20.90
CA VAL A 64 -2.77 15.79 20.79
C VAL A 64 -2.85 14.45 21.50
N ASN A 65 -2.49 13.37 20.81
CA ASN A 65 -2.55 11.99 21.31
C ASN A 65 -3.94 11.56 21.80
N GLY A 66 -4.98 12.07 21.14
CA GLY A 66 -6.37 11.78 21.48
C GLY A 66 -6.92 12.52 22.70
N GLU A 67 -6.13 13.39 23.33
CA GLU A 67 -6.55 14.23 24.46
C GLU A 67 -6.84 15.66 24.00
N ASP A 68 -7.92 16.25 24.52
CA ASP A 68 -8.23 17.66 24.28
C ASP A 68 -7.12 18.55 24.87
N VAL A 69 -6.70 19.56 24.11
CA VAL A 69 -5.64 20.45 24.58
C VAL A 69 -6.18 21.47 25.58
N SER A 70 -5.41 21.69 26.65
CA SER A 70 -5.69 22.71 27.67
C SER A 70 -4.40 23.42 28.10
N GLY A 71 -4.54 24.60 28.69
CA GLY A 71 -3.43 25.41 29.17
C GLY A 71 -2.60 26.08 28.07
N ILE A 72 -3.20 26.31 26.89
CA ILE A 72 -2.57 27.06 25.80
C ILE A 72 -2.73 28.55 26.08
N GLU A 73 -1.61 29.27 26.08
CA GLU A 73 -1.58 30.72 26.11
C GLU A 73 -1.61 31.25 24.67
N HIS A 74 -2.63 32.02 24.33
CA HIS A 74 -2.80 32.55 22.98
C HIS A 74 -2.07 33.88 22.77
N LYS A 75 -1.61 34.12 21.54
CA LYS A 75 -1.02 35.40 21.09
C LYS A 75 0.16 35.85 21.96
N ARG A 76 1.01 34.91 22.37
CA ARG A 76 2.23 35.18 23.11
C ARG A 76 3.37 35.51 22.17
N VAL A 77 4.28 36.37 22.62
CA VAL A 77 5.62 36.51 22.06
C VAL A 77 6.53 35.68 22.94
N LEU A 78 7.20 34.71 22.34
CA LEU A 78 8.12 33.76 22.99
C LEU A 78 9.48 33.87 22.31
N ASP A 79 10.48 34.32 23.06
CA ASP A 79 11.87 34.29 22.62
C ASP A 79 12.34 32.83 22.59
N LEU A 80 12.84 32.38 21.43
CA LEU A 80 13.26 30.99 21.23
C LEU A 80 14.77 30.81 21.50
N ASN A 81 15.57 31.84 21.23
CA ASN A 81 17.01 31.84 21.50
C ASN A 81 17.57 33.26 21.72
N ASP A 82 18.84 33.32 22.15
CA ASP A 82 19.55 34.58 22.40
C ASP A 82 19.93 35.33 21.09
N ASP A 83 19.82 34.67 19.94
CA ASP A 83 20.10 35.26 18.62
C ASP A 83 18.92 36.11 18.09
N GLY A 84 17.78 36.08 18.77
CA GLY A 84 16.59 36.88 18.45
C GLY A 84 15.53 36.16 17.63
N GLU A 85 15.63 34.84 17.45
CA GLU A 85 14.52 34.05 16.92
C GLU A 85 13.36 34.06 17.93
N ARG A 86 12.14 34.24 17.42
CA ARG A 86 10.96 34.28 18.28
C ARG A 86 9.73 33.67 17.61
N TRP A 87 8.82 33.22 18.46
CA TRP A 87 7.51 32.74 18.08
C TRP A 87 6.43 33.71 18.55
N GLU A 88 5.54 34.09 17.64
CA GLU A 88 4.34 34.89 17.94
C GLU A 88 3.09 34.05 17.69
N GLY A 89 2.48 33.51 18.75
CA GLY A 89 1.34 32.60 18.59
C GLY A 89 0.93 31.88 19.86
N ASP A 90 0.39 30.68 19.67
CA ASP A 90 -0.02 29.79 20.75
C ASP A 90 1.19 29.14 21.42
N VAL A 91 1.21 29.16 22.76
CA VAL A 91 2.33 28.69 23.58
C VAL A 91 1.84 27.79 24.70
N LYS A 92 2.57 26.71 24.97
CA LYS A 92 2.37 25.83 26.12
C LYS A 92 3.72 25.39 26.67
N ASN A 93 3.89 25.42 27.99
CA ASN A 93 5.14 25.04 28.66
C ASN A 93 6.39 25.74 28.06
N ASN A 94 6.26 27.04 27.76
CA ASN A 94 7.32 27.85 27.16
C ASN A 94 7.83 27.33 25.80
N GLN A 95 6.95 26.71 25.01
CA GLN A 95 7.24 26.23 23.66
C GLN A 95 6.09 26.59 22.70
N PRO A 96 6.37 26.74 21.39
CA PRO A 96 5.32 26.82 20.37
C PRO A 96 4.37 25.62 20.48
N TYR A 97 3.06 25.88 20.54
CA TYR A 97 2.07 24.81 20.72
C TYR A 97 0.71 25.21 20.14
N GLY A 98 0.62 25.22 18.81
CA GLY A 98 -0.58 25.62 18.07
C GLY A 98 -0.22 26.51 16.88
N TRP A 99 -1.09 27.45 16.55
CA TRP A 99 -0.88 28.34 15.40
C TRP A 99 -0.06 29.58 15.77
N GLY A 100 0.77 30.05 14.85
CA GLY A 100 1.53 31.28 15.02
C GLY A 100 2.51 31.57 13.89
N VAL A 101 3.39 32.53 14.15
CA VAL A 101 4.42 33.01 13.21
C VAL A 101 5.79 32.88 13.86
N LEU A 102 6.69 32.19 13.17
CA LEU A 102 8.11 32.12 13.50
C LEU A 102 8.86 33.23 12.78
N TYR A 103 9.62 34.02 13.55
CA TYR A 103 10.55 35.01 13.04
C TYR A 103 11.98 34.55 13.27
N ASP A 104 12.83 34.76 12.27
CA ASP A 104 14.27 34.53 12.39
C ASP A 104 14.98 35.66 13.17
N SER A 105 16.29 35.50 13.38
CA SER A 105 17.15 36.46 14.08
C SER A 105 17.24 37.84 13.43
N GLU A 106 16.85 37.97 12.15
CA GLU A 106 16.77 39.24 11.43
C GLU A 106 15.36 39.86 11.44
N ASN A 107 14.46 39.34 12.29
CA ASN A 107 13.06 39.76 12.38
C ASN A 107 12.28 39.54 11.07
N ARG A 108 12.67 38.55 10.27
CA ARG A 108 12.00 38.14 9.04
C ARG A 108 11.07 36.99 9.32
N ARG A 109 9.92 36.93 8.64
CA ARG A 109 9.00 35.78 8.74
C ARG A 109 9.67 34.58 8.10
N ALA A 110 9.83 33.51 8.88
CA ALA A 110 10.36 32.23 8.41
C ALA A 110 9.24 31.22 8.16
N TYR A 111 8.25 31.18 9.05
CA TYR A 111 7.12 30.26 8.96
C TYR A 111 5.86 30.84 9.59
N GLU A 112 4.70 30.53 9.04
CA GLU A 112 3.38 30.78 9.63
C GLU A 112 2.55 29.50 9.53
N GLY A 113 2.10 28.94 10.64
CA GLY A 113 1.36 27.69 10.60
C GLY A 113 1.22 27.03 11.97
N PHE A 114 0.81 25.76 11.98
CA PHE A 114 0.85 24.97 13.21
C PHE A 114 2.28 24.53 13.52
N ARG A 115 2.65 24.65 14.80
CA ARG A 115 3.96 24.24 15.32
C ARG A 115 3.82 23.64 16.73
N ILE A 116 4.51 22.53 16.97
CA ILE A 116 4.64 21.90 18.29
C ILE A 116 6.14 21.77 18.61
N GLY A 117 6.61 22.54 19.58
CA GLY A 117 8.03 22.66 19.89
C GLY A 117 8.79 23.19 18.68
N GLU A 118 9.70 22.38 18.13
CA GLU A 118 10.50 22.72 16.96
C GLU A 118 9.91 22.22 15.63
N MET A 119 8.81 21.46 15.68
CA MET A 119 8.26 20.77 14.51
C MET A 119 7.08 21.54 13.93
N ASN A 120 7.14 21.82 12.63
CA ASN A 120 6.00 22.30 11.85
C ASN A 120 5.11 21.11 11.49
N VAL A 121 3.80 21.25 11.67
CA VAL A 121 2.86 20.13 11.61
C VAL A 121 1.59 20.52 10.89
N CYS A 122 0.87 19.55 10.34
CA CYS A 122 -0.41 19.62 9.63
C CYS A 122 -0.49 20.58 8.43
N TYR A 123 -0.32 21.88 8.66
CA TYR A 123 -0.50 22.94 7.65
C TYR A 123 0.27 24.20 8.02
N GLY A 124 0.85 24.85 7.01
CA GLY A 124 1.51 26.13 7.18
C GLY A 124 2.04 26.74 5.89
N ARG A 125 2.82 27.81 6.06
CA ARG A 125 3.42 28.62 5.02
C ARG A 125 4.88 28.90 5.33
N SER A 126 5.77 28.71 4.36
CA SER A 126 7.16 29.17 4.44
C SER A 126 7.38 30.41 3.59
N TYR A 127 8.46 31.14 3.85
CA TYR A 127 8.74 32.43 3.23
C TYR A 127 10.17 32.50 2.72
N TYR A 128 10.36 33.12 1.55
CA TYR A 128 11.70 33.49 1.08
C TYR A 128 12.31 34.57 1.97
N PRO A 129 13.49 34.35 2.58
CA PRO A 129 14.08 35.31 3.52
C PRO A 129 14.31 36.69 2.91
N ASP A 130 14.79 36.77 1.68
CA ASP A 130 15.20 38.02 1.03
C ASP A 130 14.03 38.89 0.56
N VAL A 131 12.98 38.28 0.01
CA VAL A 131 11.83 39.02 -0.56
C VAL A 131 10.58 38.99 0.33
N GLN A 132 10.60 38.21 1.41
CA GLN A 132 9.49 38.08 2.38
C GLN A 132 8.15 37.73 1.72
N LYS A 133 8.20 36.97 0.62
CA LYS A 133 7.04 36.38 -0.07
C LYS A 133 6.92 34.92 0.29
N VAL A 134 5.68 34.42 0.26
CA VAL A 134 5.37 33.01 0.46
C VAL A 134 6.16 32.19 -0.56
N GLU A 135 6.89 31.19 -0.08
CA GLU A 135 7.58 30.19 -0.88
C GLU A 135 6.68 28.95 -1.05
N TYR A 136 6.04 28.53 0.03
CA TYR A 136 5.15 27.38 0.05
C TYR A 136 3.94 27.69 0.94
N GLU A 137 2.78 27.19 0.56
CA GLU A 137 1.57 27.15 1.37
C GLU A 137 0.89 25.81 1.16
N GLY A 138 0.66 25.07 2.24
CA GLY A 138 0.02 23.79 2.14
C GLY A 138 0.20 22.93 3.38
N GLU A 139 -0.10 21.67 3.16
CA GLU A 139 0.03 20.62 4.15
C GLU A 139 1.51 20.33 4.46
N ILE A 140 1.79 20.02 5.73
CA ILE A 140 3.12 19.80 6.29
C ILE A 140 3.05 18.58 7.21
N CYS A 141 4.04 17.69 7.14
CA CYS A 141 4.19 16.56 8.07
C CYS A 141 5.66 16.48 8.50
N GLU A 142 5.92 16.44 9.82
CA GLU A 142 7.27 16.45 10.38
C GLU A 142 8.21 17.51 9.77
N GLY A 143 7.69 18.71 9.49
CA GLY A 143 8.44 19.82 8.91
C GLY A 143 8.69 19.75 7.40
N LYS A 144 8.21 18.71 6.71
CA LYS A 144 8.35 18.53 5.26
C LYS A 144 7.05 18.85 4.53
N ARG A 145 7.16 19.27 3.27
CA ARG A 145 5.98 19.43 2.40
C ARG A 145 5.31 18.08 2.21
N TRP A 146 3.99 18.08 2.43
CA TRP A 146 3.18 16.87 2.43
C TRP A 146 1.80 17.19 1.88
N GLY A 147 1.10 16.20 1.34
CA GLY A 147 -0.26 16.33 0.83
C GLY A 147 -0.45 17.51 -0.15
N ARG A 148 -1.60 18.20 -0.08
CA ARG A 148 -1.90 19.32 -1.00
C ARG A 148 -1.09 20.58 -0.64
N GLY A 149 -0.42 21.16 -1.63
CA GLY A 149 0.33 22.40 -1.43
C GLY A 149 0.70 23.14 -2.72
N ILE A 150 0.92 24.44 -2.57
CA ILE A 150 1.28 25.36 -3.63
C ILE A 150 2.68 25.93 -3.35
N GLN A 151 3.57 25.77 -4.32
CA GLN A 151 4.88 26.42 -4.33
C GLN A 151 4.85 27.65 -5.22
N TYR A 152 5.46 28.74 -4.75
CA TYR A 152 5.57 30.01 -5.46
C TYR A 152 7.03 30.37 -5.73
N ASP A 153 7.28 31.16 -6.77
CA ASP A 153 8.60 31.77 -7.01
C ASP A 153 8.77 33.05 -6.17
N ARG A 154 9.97 33.64 -6.24
CA ARG A 154 10.28 34.93 -5.56
C ARG A 154 9.48 36.13 -6.08
N ASN A 155 8.73 35.97 -7.17
CA ASN A 155 7.81 36.99 -7.67
C ASN A 155 6.38 36.78 -7.14
N GLY A 156 6.08 35.64 -6.52
CA GLY A 156 4.76 35.24 -6.06
C GLY A 156 3.96 34.50 -7.15
N LYS A 157 4.60 34.04 -8.22
CA LYS A 157 3.95 33.24 -9.27
C LYS A 157 3.99 31.77 -8.87
N THR A 158 2.88 31.06 -9.04
CA THR A 158 2.79 29.61 -8.83
C THR A 158 3.80 28.88 -9.72
N VAL A 159 4.67 28.11 -9.07
CA VAL A 159 5.62 27.18 -9.70
C VAL A 159 4.99 25.79 -9.77
N PHE A 160 4.29 25.38 -8.72
CA PHE A 160 3.61 24.10 -8.62
C PHE A 160 2.37 24.21 -7.75
N ASP A 161 1.29 23.56 -8.15
CA ASP A 161 0.05 23.37 -7.38
C ASP A 161 -0.34 21.90 -7.52
N GLY A 162 -0.14 21.13 -6.45
CA GLY A 162 -0.27 19.69 -6.51
C GLY A 162 -0.02 19.02 -5.18
N GLU A 163 0.34 17.74 -5.27
CA GLU A 163 0.52 16.86 -4.13
C GLU A 163 2.00 16.66 -3.83
N TRP A 164 2.33 16.60 -2.56
CA TRP A 164 3.68 16.50 -2.03
C TRP A 164 3.79 15.31 -1.10
N ILE A 165 4.96 14.71 -1.08
CA ILE A 165 5.35 13.77 -0.04
C ILE A 165 6.85 13.91 0.18
N ASN A 166 7.25 14.05 1.44
CA ASN A 166 8.67 14.12 1.82
C ASN A 166 9.46 15.16 1.00
N ASP A 167 8.90 16.37 0.83
CA ASP A 167 9.47 17.47 0.03
C ASP A 167 9.57 17.26 -1.49
N GLU A 168 9.09 16.14 -1.99
CA GLU A 168 9.03 15.82 -3.41
C GLU A 168 7.59 15.88 -3.94
N HIS A 169 7.42 16.09 -5.23
CA HIS A 169 6.10 15.96 -5.86
C HIS A 169 5.66 14.51 -5.81
N LEU A 170 4.42 14.27 -5.40
CA LEU A 170 3.86 12.92 -5.31
C LEU A 170 3.85 12.25 -6.68
N SER A 171 4.45 11.05 -6.77
CA SER A 171 4.44 10.24 -7.98
C SER A 171 3.38 9.16 -7.91
N LYS A 172 2.50 9.08 -8.90
CA LYS A 172 1.50 8.01 -9.01
C LYS A 172 2.08 6.68 -9.49
N ARG A 173 3.29 6.71 -10.05
CA ARG A 173 4.04 5.54 -10.50
C ARG A 173 5.27 5.38 -9.63
N VAL A 174 5.36 4.28 -8.90
CA VAL A 174 6.46 3.99 -7.99
C VAL A 174 7.16 2.72 -8.45
N VAL A 175 8.49 2.82 -8.51
CA VAL A 175 9.38 1.68 -8.78
C VAL A 175 10.07 1.31 -7.47
N LEU A 176 9.77 0.12 -6.94
CA LEU A 176 10.43 -0.44 -5.78
C LEU A 176 11.69 -1.20 -6.20
N ASN A 177 12.77 -0.92 -5.48
CA ASN A 177 14.02 -1.66 -5.58
C ASN A 177 14.76 -1.65 -4.24
N GLU A 178 16.01 -2.11 -4.22
CA GLU A 178 16.81 -2.15 -2.98
C GLU A 178 17.11 -0.75 -2.41
N GLU A 179 17.14 0.29 -3.25
CA GLU A 179 17.40 1.68 -2.85
C GLU A 179 16.11 2.43 -2.49
N ASN A 180 15.02 2.15 -3.19
CA ASN A 180 13.73 2.79 -3.02
C ASN A 180 12.67 1.78 -2.56
N GLN A 181 12.38 1.77 -1.25
CA GLN A 181 11.32 0.95 -0.65
C GLN A 181 10.17 1.80 -0.12
N PHE A 182 9.97 2.98 -0.70
CA PHE A 182 9.00 3.96 -0.26
C PHE A 182 7.62 3.67 -0.87
N LEU A 183 6.59 3.58 -0.03
CA LEU A 183 5.21 3.34 -0.46
C LEU A 183 4.27 4.37 0.14
N HIS A 184 3.37 4.90 -0.69
CA HIS A 184 2.28 5.76 -0.25
C HIS A 184 0.92 5.30 -0.84
N ASN A 185 -0.17 5.74 -0.22
CA ASN A 185 -1.54 5.27 -0.53
C ASN A 185 -2.15 5.83 -1.84
N HIS A 186 -1.47 6.77 -2.51
CA HIS A 186 -1.87 7.37 -3.80
C HIS A 186 -1.18 6.73 -5.02
N ILE A 187 -0.46 5.62 -4.83
CA ILE A 187 0.16 4.90 -5.95
C ILE A 187 -0.93 4.30 -6.84
N GLU A 188 -0.84 4.57 -8.15
CA GLU A 188 -1.69 3.97 -9.18
C GLU A 188 -0.95 2.84 -9.92
N GLU A 189 0.37 2.94 -10.07
CA GLU A 189 1.21 1.92 -10.70
C GLU A 189 2.38 1.57 -9.79
N LEU A 190 2.37 0.34 -9.25
CA LEU A 190 3.45 -0.20 -8.45
C LEU A 190 4.24 -1.22 -9.26
N ILE A 191 5.52 -0.93 -9.47
CA ILE A 191 6.45 -1.79 -10.21
C ILE A 191 7.55 -2.19 -9.25
N VAL A 192 7.81 -3.48 -9.10
CA VAL A 192 8.91 -4.01 -8.29
C VAL A 192 9.98 -4.51 -9.23
N GLU A 193 11.20 -3.97 -9.16
CA GLU A 193 12.30 -4.45 -9.98
C GLU A 193 12.68 -5.88 -9.59
N SER A 194 13.21 -6.65 -10.55
CA SER A 194 13.66 -8.02 -10.28
C SER A 194 14.72 -8.05 -9.17
N ASN A 195 14.69 -9.10 -8.35
CA ASN A 195 15.57 -9.32 -7.19
C ASN A 195 15.31 -8.37 -6.01
N SER A 196 14.15 -7.73 -5.93
CA SER A 196 13.85 -6.74 -4.88
C SER A 196 13.02 -7.31 -3.72
N CYS A 197 13.04 -6.60 -2.59
CA CYS A 197 12.21 -6.89 -1.41
C CYS A 197 12.45 -8.28 -0.82
N ASN A 198 13.70 -8.74 -0.89
CA ASN A 198 14.13 -10.06 -0.39
C ASN A 198 14.68 -10.01 1.04
N GLY A 199 14.48 -8.92 1.76
CA GLY A 199 14.86 -8.80 3.16
C GLY A 199 13.90 -9.56 4.10
N PRO A 200 14.37 -10.09 5.24
CA PRO A 200 13.53 -10.80 6.21
C PRO A 200 12.47 -9.92 6.88
N GLU A 201 12.55 -8.59 6.72
CA GLU A 201 11.52 -7.64 7.13
C GLU A 201 10.21 -7.78 6.33
N TRP A 202 10.27 -8.32 5.11
CA TRP A 202 9.12 -8.54 4.24
C TRP A 202 8.44 -9.87 4.58
N THR A 203 7.74 -9.95 5.70
CA THR A 203 6.98 -11.15 6.09
C THR A 203 5.57 -11.19 5.50
N ALA A 204 5.01 -10.02 5.17
CA ALA A 204 3.72 -9.87 4.53
C ALA A 204 3.76 -8.75 3.47
N LEU A 205 2.99 -8.91 2.40
CA LEU A 205 2.72 -7.89 1.40
C LEU A 205 1.23 -7.58 1.42
N ASP A 206 0.85 -6.61 2.26
CA ASP A 206 -0.52 -6.10 2.33
C ASP A 206 -0.61 -4.77 1.61
N LEU A 207 -1.24 -4.77 0.44
CA LEU A 207 -1.41 -3.57 -0.39
C LEU A 207 -2.78 -2.92 -0.20
N SER A 208 -3.62 -3.39 0.72
CA SER A 208 -4.99 -2.89 0.91
C SER A 208 -5.07 -1.40 1.24
N PHE A 209 -3.99 -0.79 1.74
CA PHE A 209 -3.92 0.66 1.99
C PHE A 209 -3.71 1.51 0.72
N ILE A 210 -3.30 0.91 -0.40
CA ILE A 210 -3.07 1.59 -1.68
C ILE A 210 -4.34 1.51 -2.55
N SER A 211 -5.41 2.14 -2.10
CA SER A 211 -6.75 2.00 -2.70
C SER A 211 -6.86 2.50 -4.15
N HIS A 212 -5.93 3.34 -4.59
CA HIS A 212 -5.85 3.87 -5.96
C HIS A 212 -5.08 2.95 -6.92
N LEU A 213 -4.53 1.83 -6.45
CA LEU A 213 -3.68 0.95 -7.25
C LEU A 213 -4.46 0.38 -8.45
N ARG A 214 -3.89 0.54 -9.64
CA ARG A 214 -4.40 0.05 -10.93
C ARG A 214 -3.55 -1.07 -11.51
N LEU A 215 -2.23 -0.96 -11.35
CA LEU A 215 -1.26 -1.92 -11.84
C LEU A 215 -0.34 -2.35 -10.71
N LEU A 216 -0.24 -3.66 -10.51
CA LEU A 216 0.86 -4.28 -9.77
C LEU A 216 1.70 -5.11 -10.74
N GLU A 217 2.96 -4.74 -10.90
CA GLU A 217 3.95 -5.50 -11.68
C GLU A 217 5.11 -5.87 -10.77
N VAL A 218 5.41 -7.17 -10.64
CA VAL A 218 6.52 -7.66 -9.82
C VAL A 218 7.51 -8.36 -10.72
N GLY A 219 8.75 -7.88 -10.74
CA GLY A 219 9.86 -8.51 -11.45
C GLY A 219 10.33 -9.80 -10.80
N ASP A 220 11.05 -10.60 -11.59
CA ASP A 220 11.51 -11.94 -11.21
C ASP A 220 12.32 -11.95 -9.90
N TYR A 221 12.35 -13.08 -9.19
CA TYR A 221 13.17 -13.31 -7.99
C TYR A 221 12.90 -12.34 -6.83
N SER A 222 11.66 -11.89 -6.66
CA SER A 222 11.28 -10.90 -5.63
C SER A 222 10.47 -11.50 -4.48
N PHE A 223 10.50 -10.85 -3.32
CA PHE A 223 9.70 -11.20 -2.12
C PHE A 223 9.96 -12.59 -1.52
N ALA A 224 11.22 -13.03 -1.42
CA ALA A 224 11.57 -14.38 -0.95
C ALA A 224 11.03 -14.73 0.45
N PHE A 225 10.90 -13.75 1.35
CA PHE A 225 10.48 -13.96 2.74
C PHE A 225 9.01 -13.69 3.01
N VAL A 226 8.25 -13.24 2.01
CA VAL A 226 6.83 -12.96 2.19
C VAL A 226 6.09 -14.29 2.35
N ASP A 227 5.33 -14.40 3.42
CA ASP A 227 4.49 -15.56 3.71
C ASP A 227 3.02 -15.22 3.39
N GLU A 228 2.57 -13.97 3.55
CA GLU A 228 1.19 -13.57 3.30
C GLU A 228 1.10 -12.46 2.24
N VAL A 229 0.28 -12.64 1.20
CA VAL A 229 -0.01 -11.62 0.18
C VAL A 229 -1.49 -11.26 0.21
N LYS A 230 -1.80 -9.98 0.41
CA LYS A 230 -3.16 -9.44 0.46
C LYS A 230 -3.38 -8.37 -0.60
N LEU A 231 -4.13 -8.76 -1.62
CA LEU A 231 -4.71 -7.88 -2.63
C LEU A 231 -6.23 -7.85 -2.40
N ILE A 232 -6.65 -7.11 -1.36
CA ILE A 232 -8.03 -7.12 -0.88
C ILE A 232 -8.62 -5.72 -0.94
N GLY A 233 -9.79 -5.57 -1.57
CA GLY A 233 -10.53 -4.30 -1.61
C GLY A 233 -9.97 -3.25 -2.59
N LEU A 234 -9.06 -3.66 -3.48
CA LEU A 234 -8.42 -2.79 -4.46
C LEU A 234 -9.34 -2.57 -5.67
N ASN A 235 -10.37 -1.75 -5.48
CA ASN A 235 -11.44 -1.57 -6.47
C ASN A 235 -11.01 -0.84 -7.75
N GLN A 236 -9.83 -0.20 -7.76
CA GLN A 236 -9.24 0.39 -8.97
C GLN A 236 -8.27 -0.57 -9.68
N LEU A 237 -7.93 -1.72 -9.08
CA LEU A 237 -6.92 -2.63 -9.61
C LEU A 237 -7.43 -3.25 -10.91
N GLU A 238 -6.65 -3.10 -11.98
CA GLU A 238 -6.98 -3.57 -13.33
C GLU A 238 -6.12 -4.78 -13.71
N ARG A 239 -4.83 -4.79 -13.32
CA ARG A 239 -3.86 -5.80 -13.76
C ARG A 239 -2.88 -6.15 -12.64
N VAL A 240 -2.65 -7.45 -12.46
CA VAL A 240 -1.61 -8.01 -11.60
C VAL A 240 -0.71 -8.91 -12.43
N VAL A 241 0.57 -8.61 -12.48
CA VAL A 241 1.59 -9.38 -13.18
C VAL A 241 2.71 -9.69 -12.21
N ILE A 242 2.91 -10.96 -11.91
CA ILE A 242 4.00 -11.44 -11.08
C ILE A 242 4.99 -12.19 -11.97
N GLY A 243 6.27 -11.85 -11.87
CA GLY A 243 7.36 -12.48 -12.61
C GLY A 243 7.66 -13.91 -12.15
N GLU A 244 8.79 -14.43 -12.62
CA GLU A 244 9.24 -15.78 -12.29
C GLU A 244 9.95 -15.83 -10.93
N ASN A 245 9.84 -16.97 -10.23
CA ASN A 245 10.55 -17.24 -8.97
C ASN A 245 10.26 -16.19 -7.87
N CYS A 246 9.08 -15.57 -7.87
CA CYS A 246 8.65 -14.65 -6.82
C CYS A 246 7.98 -15.40 -5.66
N PHE A 247 8.00 -14.82 -4.45
CA PHE A 247 7.31 -15.37 -3.28
C PHE A 247 7.73 -16.81 -2.94
N MET A 248 9.02 -17.10 -3.06
CA MET A 248 9.59 -18.39 -2.69
C MET A 248 10.93 -18.21 -1.98
N LYS A 249 11.23 -19.04 -0.99
CA LYS A 249 12.54 -19.03 -0.33
C LYS A 249 13.52 -19.81 -1.21
N GLU A 250 14.63 -19.19 -1.61
CA GLU A 250 15.71 -19.91 -2.30
C GLU A 250 16.34 -20.91 -1.31
N LYS A 251 15.84 -22.15 -1.31
CA LYS A 251 16.34 -23.24 -0.48
C LYS A 251 17.19 -24.18 -1.32
N LYS A 252 18.29 -24.65 -0.73
CA LYS A 252 19.06 -25.81 -1.23
C LYS A 252 18.28 -27.10 -0.92
N GLY A 253 17.11 -27.29 -1.53
CA GLY A 253 16.23 -28.43 -1.29
C GLY A 253 14.90 -28.34 -2.02
N TRP A 254 14.10 -29.40 -1.93
CA TRP A 254 12.74 -29.39 -2.47
C TRP A 254 11.84 -28.41 -1.68
N PRO A 255 10.83 -27.80 -2.32
CA PRO A 255 9.86 -26.95 -1.64
C PRO A 255 9.30 -27.68 -0.42
N SER A 256 9.25 -27.01 0.73
CA SER A 256 8.68 -27.57 1.95
C SER A 256 7.28 -26.99 2.16
N TYR A 257 6.31 -27.84 2.47
CA TYR A 257 4.97 -27.40 2.84
C TYR A 257 5.03 -26.40 4.00
N ASP A 258 4.42 -25.22 3.81
CA ASP A 258 4.26 -24.20 4.84
C ASP A 258 2.78 -23.78 4.94
N PRO A 259 2.07 -24.18 6.02
CA PRO A 259 0.65 -23.86 6.19
C PRO A 259 0.39 -22.37 6.45
N ALA A 260 1.43 -21.57 6.74
CA ALA A 260 1.29 -20.15 7.02
C ALA A 260 1.31 -19.27 5.75
N ARG A 261 1.54 -19.87 4.56
CA ARG A 261 1.74 -19.13 3.32
C ARG A 261 0.50 -18.98 2.46
N HIS A 262 -0.07 -17.78 2.43
CA HIS A 262 -1.40 -17.52 1.83
C HIS A 262 -1.39 -16.39 0.82
N PHE A 263 -2.02 -16.63 -0.33
CA PHE A 263 -2.27 -15.63 -1.36
C PHE A 263 -3.77 -15.32 -1.41
N HIS A 264 -4.11 -14.06 -1.15
CA HIS A 264 -5.49 -13.57 -1.16
C HIS A 264 -5.66 -12.48 -2.21
N LEU A 265 -6.53 -12.75 -3.18
CA LEU A 265 -7.01 -11.81 -4.16
C LEU A 265 -8.53 -11.70 -4.04
N LYS A 266 -9.00 -10.67 -3.33
CA LYS A 266 -10.43 -10.57 -2.97
C LYS A 266 -11.01 -9.19 -3.21
N ASN A 267 -12.28 -9.14 -3.58
CA ASN A 267 -13.06 -7.89 -3.64
C ASN A 267 -12.36 -6.82 -4.51
N CYS A 268 -11.92 -7.19 -5.70
CA CYS A 268 -11.28 -6.28 -6.66
C CYS A 268 -12.19 -6.12 -7.87
N GLU A 269 -13.06 -5.10 -7.84
CA GLU A 269 -14.16 -4.95 -8.80
C GLU A 269 -13.72 -4.79 -10.25
N ARG A 270 -12.57 -4.16 -10.50
CA ARG A 270 -12.09 -3.80 -11.85
C ARG A 270 -10.98 -4.70 -12.38
N LEU A 271 -10.55 -5.71 -11.61
CA LEU A 271 -9.43 -6.55 -12.00
C LEU A 271 -9.80 -7.35 -13.23
N ARG A 272 -8.97 -7.27 -14.28
CA ARG A 272 -9.16 -7.96 -15.57
C ARG A 272 -8.13 -9.04 -15.83
N GLU A 273 -6.91 -8.85 -15.36
CA GLU A 273 -5.78 -9.72 -15.70
C GLU A 273 -5.01 -10.10 -14.43
N LEU A 274 -4.91 -11.41 -14.19
CA LEU A 274 -3.98 -11.99 -13.23
C LEU A 274 -3.00 -12.89 -13.98
N LYS A 275 -1.72 -12.52 -13.98
CA LYS A 275 -0.63 -13.32 -14.52
C LYS A 275 0.40 -13.60 -13.45
N ILE A 276 0.78 -14.86 -13.33
CA ILE A 276 1.77 -15.35 -12.37
C ILE A 276 2.82 -16.12 -13.13
N GLY A 277 4.08 -15.74 -12.97
CA GLY A 277 5.21 -16.37 -13.63
C GLY A 277 5.57 -17.73 -13.04
N ARG A 278 6.45 -18.42 -13.76
CA ARG A 278 6.93 -19.76 -13.41
C ARG A 278 7.57 -19.79 -12.02
N TYR A 279 7.35 -20.87 -11.27
CA TYR A 279 7.80 -21.11 -9.90
C TYR A 279 7.28 -20.16 -8.82
N SER A 280 6.53 -19.11 -9.19
CA SER A 280 6.01 -18.16 -8.22
C SER A 280 4.95 -18.80 -7.32
N PHE A 281 4.99 -18.47 -6.03
CA PHE A 281 4.12 -19.03 -4.98
C PHE A 281 4.20 -20.57 -4.82
N ASN A 282 5.29 -21.22 -5.21
CA ASN A 282 5.40 -22.69 -5.15
C ASN A 282 5.30 -23.28 -3.72
N GLU A 283 5.62 -22.51 -2.69
CA GLU A 283 5.55 -22.89 -1.27
C GLU A 283 4.21 -22.49 -0.61
N TYR A 284 3.28 -21.86 -1.35
CA TYR A 284 2.01 -21.40 -0.81
C TYR A 284 0.99 -22.53 -0.72
N SER A 285 0.30 -22.58 0.41
CA SER A 285 -0.72 -23.59 0.73
C SER A 285 -2.15 -23.10 0.46
N VAL A 286 -2.34 -21.78 0.32
CA VAL A 286 -3.64 -21.16 0.04
C VAL A 286 -3.53 -20.23 -1.17
N CYS A 287 -4.49 -20.35 -2.09
CA CYS A 287 -4.70 -19.45 -3.21
C CYS A 287 -6.20 -19.15 -3.29
N GLU A 288 -6.59 -17.93 -2.91
CA GLU A 288 -7.99 -17.50 -2.90
C GLU A 288 -8.21 -16.38 -3.91
N ILE A 289 -9.13 -16.62 -4.84
CA ILE A 289 -9.56 -15.65 -5.85
C ILE A 289 -11.08 -15.52 -5.73
N GLU A 290 -11.53 -14.47 -5.04
CA GLU A 290 -12.94 -14.32 -4.64
C GLU A 290 -13.47 -12.91 -4.92
N ASN A 291 -14.74 -12.80 -5.35
CA ASN A 291 -15.39 -11.51 -5.60
C ASN A 291 -14.58 -10.59 -6.54
N VAL A 292 -14.15 -11.15 -7.68
CA VAL A 292 -13.44 -10.43 -8.76
C VAL A 292 -14.26 -10.48 -10.06
N PRO A 293 -15.41 -9.77 -10.12
CA PRO A 293 -16.42 -9.97 -11.15
C PRO A 293 -15.97 -9.59 -12.57
N SER A 294 -14.96 -8.71 -12.71
CA SER A 294 -14.44 -8.25 -14.00
C SER A 294 -13.25 -9.05 -14.53
N LEU A 295 -12.84 -10.13 -13.84
CA LEU A 295 -11.64 -10.88 -14.19
C LEU A 295 -11.84 -11.58 -15.54
N GLU A 296 -11.00 -11.29 -16.52
CA GLU A 296 -11.07 -11.78 -17.90
C GLU A 296 -10.03 -12.90 -18.15
N VAL A 297 -8.85 -12.78 -17.54
CA VAL A 297 -7.71 -13.68 -17.80
C VAL A 297 -7.05 -14.11 -16.50
N ILE A 298 -6.85 -15.43 -16.36
CA ILE A 298 -5.95 -16.03 -15.38
C ILE A 298 -4.87 -16.80 -16.14
N GLU A 299 -3.61 -16.44 -15.93
CA GLU A 299 -2.46 -17.22 -16.38
C GLU A 299 -1.54 -17.52 -15.21
N MET A 300 -1.25 -18.78 -15.00
CA MET A 300 -0.31 -19.24 -13.99
C MET A 300 0.78 -20.04 -14.68
N GLY A 301 2.03 -19.67 -14.44
CA GLY A 301 3.19 -20.33 -15.02
C GLY A 301 3.40 -21.74 -14.48
N ASP A 302 4.45 -22.38 -14.98
CA ASP A 302 4.82 -23.72 -14.56
C ASP A 302 5.21 -23.74 -13.08
N SER A 303 4.88 -24.84 -12.39
CA SER A 303 5.30 -25.10 -11.00
C SER A 303 4.84 -24.05 -9.98
N SER A 304 3.66 -23.46 -10.19
CA SER A 304 3.02 -22.53 -9.26
C SER A 304 2.06 -23.26 -8.30
N PHE A 305 1.94 -22.77 -7.06
CA PHE A 305 0.96 -23.23 -6.06
C PHE A 305 0.94 -24.74 -5.77
N THR A 306 2.12 -25.37 -5.69
CA THR A 306 2.35 -26.80 -5.41
C THR A 306 1.47 -27.38 -4.29
N PHE A 307 1.30 -26.63 -3.20
CA PHE A 307 0.71 -27.12 -1.95
C PHE A 307 -0.75 -26.74 -1.75
N VAL A 308 -1.35 -25.99 -2.66
CA VAL A 308 -2.78 -25.67 -2.61
C VAL A 308 -3.57 -26.96 -2.79
N ASP A 309 -4.56 -27.18 -1.91
CA ASP A 309 -5.43 -28.35 -1.98
C ASP A 309 -6.70 -28.07 -2.80
N GLU A 310 -7.26 -26.87 -2.73
CA GLU A 310 -8.53 -26.54 -3.40
C GLU A 310 -8.39 -25.30 -4.28
N VAL A 311 -8.89 -25.38 -5.52
CA VAL A 311 -8.92 -24.26 -6.46
C VAL A 311 -10.34 -24.03 -6.91
N LYS A 312 -10.90 -22.87 -6.55
CA LYS A 312 -12.29 -22.48 -6.83
C LYS A 312 -12.33 -21.30 -7.77
N LEU A 313 -12.76 -21.56 -9.00
CA LEU A 313 -13.11 -20.54 -10.00
C LEU A 313 -14.62 -20.62 -10.23
N ILE A 314 -15.38 -19.95 -9.37
CA ILE A 314 -16.85 -20.08 -9.33
C ILE A 314 -17.51 -18.71 -9.53
N GLY A 315 -18.44 -18.60 -10.47
CA GLY A 315 -19.23 -17.37 -10.67
C GLY A 315 -18.46 -16.22 -11.32
N LEU A 316 -17.32 -16.51 -11.95
CA LEU A 316 -16.46 -15.51 -12.61
C LEU A 316 -16.98 -15.24 -14.03
N ASN A 317 -18.08 -14.49 -14.13
CA ASN A 317 -18.85 -14.34 -15.37
C ASN A 317 -18.15 -13.59 -16.50
N GLN A 318 -17.09 -12.83 -16.22
CA GLN A 318 -16.27 -12.18 -17.26
C GLN A 318 -15.04 -12.99 -17.67
N LEU A 319 -14.74 -14.09 -16.98
CA LEU A 319 -13.55 -14.89 -17.22
C LEU A 319 -13.64 -15.52 -18.60
N GLU A 320 -12.66 -15.25 -19.46
CA GLU A 320 -12.60 -15.76 -20.84
C GLU A 320 -11.55 -16.83 -21.02
N ARG A 321 -10.40 -16.69 -20.33
CA ARG A 321 -9.26 -17.58 -20.51
C ARG A 321 -8.61 -17.96 -19.18
N VAL A 322 -8.40 -19.26 -19.00
CA VAL A 322 -7.66 -19.84 -17.88
C VAL A 322 -6.52 -20.69 -18.42
N VAL A 323 -5.28 -20.30 -18.11
CA VAL A 323 -4.07 -21.06 -18.46
C VAL A 323 -3.34 -21.43 -17.18
N ILE A 324 -3.14 -22.72 -16.98
CA ILE A 324 -2.36 -23.28 -15.87
C ILE A 324 -1.16 -24.00 -16.47
N GLY A 325 0.05 -23.57 -16.12
CA GLY A 325 1.31 -24.15 -16.59
C GLY A 325 1.54 -25.57 -16.09
N LYS A 326 2.66 -26.18 -16.49
CA LYS A 326 3.05 -27.55 -16.17
C LYS A 326 3.45 -27.69 -14.70
N ASN A 327 3.14 -28.82 -14.08
CA ASN A 327 3.45 -29.11 -12.68
C ASN A 327 2.89 -28.08 -11.68
N SER A 328 1.80 -27.39 -12.01
CA SER A 328 1.14 -26.45 -11.10
C SER A 328 0.04 -27.16 -10.31
N PHE A 329 -0.21 -26.74 -9.07
CA PHE A 329 -1.19 -27.40 -8.19
C PHE A 329 -0.95 -28.92 -8.02
N THR A 330 0.31 -29.35 -7.96
CA THR A 330 0.68 -30.77 -7.75
C THR A 330 1.74 -30.88 -6.67
N LYS A 331 1.64 -31.91 -5.81
CA LYS A 331 2.63 -32.17 -4.76
C LYS A 331 3.77 -33.04 -5.32
N PRO A 332 5.05 -32.74 -5.03
CA PRO A 332 6.15 -33.61 -5.42
C PRO A 332 5.95 -35.01 -4.84
N ARG A 333 6.16 -36.04 -5.68
CA ARG A 333 5.96 -37.47 -5.33
C ARG A 333 6.70 -37.91 -4.05
N VAL A 334 7.71 -37.16 -3.62
CA VAL A 334 8.51 -37.39 -2.41
C VAL A 334 7.68 -37.27 -1.12
N PHE A 335 6.57 -36.52 -1.13
CA PHE A 335 5.72 -36.30 0.06
C PHE A 335 4.64 -37.39 0.27
N GLY A 336 4.67 -38.47 -0.53
CA GLY A 336 3.73 -39.58 -0.45
C GLY A 336 2.52 -39.39 -1.36
N LEU A 337 2.27 -40.38 -2.22
CA LEU A 337 1.10 -40.49 -3.11
C LEU A 337 -0.16 -40.90 -2.34
N GLY A 338 -0.44 -40.21 -1.23
CA GLY A 338 -1.73 -40.39 -0.56
C GLY A 338 -2.79 -39.67 -1.38
N ASP A 339 -3.80 -40.38 -1.87
CA ASP A 339 -5.03 -39.76 -2.34
C ASP A 339 -5.54 -38.84 -1.24
N ASN A 340 -5.40 -37.53 -1.42
CA ASN A 340 -6.03 -36.56 -0.54
C ASN A 340 -7.41 -36.28 -1.14
N PRO A 341 -8.50 -36.86 -0.59
CA PRO A 341 -9.84 -36.66 -1.13
C PRO A 341 -10.33 -35.22 -0.97
N ALA A 342 -9.58 -34.35 -0.29
CA ALA A 342 -9.88 -32.93 -0.18
C ALA A 342 -9.32 -32.09 -1.36
N ARG A 343 -8.57 -32.69 -2.30
CA ARG A 343 -7.97 -31.95 -3.41
C ARG A 343 -8.92 -31.82 -4.60
N HIS A 344 -9.53 -30.65 -4.78
CA HIS A 344 -10.57 -30.40 -5.77
C HIS A 344 -10.31 -29.14 -6.61
N PHE A 345 -10.51 -29.28 -7.92
CA PHE A 345 -10.53 -28.17 -8.86
C PHE A 345 -11.96 -27.97 -9.34
N HIS A 346 -12.48 -26.77 -9.13
CA HIS A 346 -13.83 -26.38 -9.55
C HIS A 346 -13.77 -25.19 -10.49
N LEU A 347 -14.26 -25.39 -11.71
CA LEU A 347 -14.59 -24.33 -12.64
C LEU A 347 -16.11 -24.35 -12.86
N LYS A 348 -16.84 -23.47 -12.16
CA LYS A 348 -18.30 -23.52 -12.13
C LYS A 348 -18.98 -22.20 -12.40
N ASN A 349 -20.11 -22.24 -13.10
CA ASN A 349 -20.98 -21.07 -13.31
C ASN A 349 -20.18 -19.89 -13.90
N CYS A 350 -19.34 -20.15 -14.90
CA CYS A 350 -18.55 -19.12 -15.57
C CYS A 350 -19.03 -19.01 -17.01
N GLU A 351 -19.83 -17.99 -17.30
CA GLU A 351 -20.58 -17.92 -18.57
C GLU A 351 -19.72 -17.67 -19.80
N ARG A 352 -18.57 -17.00 -19.65
CA ARG A 352 -17.76 -16.49 -20.77
C ARG A 352 -16.44 -17.24 -21.01
N VAL A 353 -16.12 -18.27 -20.23
CA VAL A 353 -14.85 -18.99 -20.39
C VAL A 353 -14.87 -19.71 -21.74
N LYS A 354 -13.93 -19.35 -22.61
CA LYS A 354 -13.75 -19.94 -23.95
C LYS A 354 -12.61 -20.92 -23.97
N GLU A 355 -11.58 -20.68 -23.18
CA GLU A 355 -10.33 -21.44 -23.22
C GLU A 355 -9.89 -21.86 -21.81
N LEU A 356 -9.74 -23.17 -21.62
CA LEU A 356 -9.12 -23.78 -20.46
C LEU A 356 -7.91 -24.60 -20.92
N LYS A 357 -6.71 -24.17 -20.52
CA LYS A 357 -5.45 -24.86 -20.79
C LYS A 357 -4.79 -25.32 -19.49
N ILE A 358 -4.42 -26.58 -19.42
CA ILE A 358 -3.78 -27.20 -18.25
C ILE A 358 -2.53 -27.96 -18.70
N GLY A 359 -1.37 -27.55 -18.18
CA GLY A 359 -0.09 -28.15 -18.49
C GLY A 359 0.09 -29.55 -17.91
N CYS A 360 1.03 -30.31 -18.50
CA CYS A 360 1.42 -31.64 -18.04
C CYS A 360 1.64 -31.69 -16.52
N TYR A 361 1.14 -32.76 -15.90
CA TYR A 361 1.28 -33.07 -14.47
C TYR A 361 0.61 -32.09 -13.51
N SER A 362 -0.09 -31.06 -14.01
CA SER A 362 -0.86 -30.18 -13.14
C SER A 362 -2.09 -30.89 -12.60
N PHE A 363 -2.43 -30.60 -11.34
CA PHE A 363 -3.52 -31.28 -10.62
C PHE A 363 -3.36 -32.82 -10.50
N ASN A 364 -2.16 -33.37 -10.65
CA ASN A 364 -1.94 -34.83 -10.70
C ASN A 364 -2.47 -35.59 -9.46
N GLU A 365 -2.46 -34.97 -8.28
CA GLU A 365 -2.99 -35.53 -7.03
C GLU A 365 -4.41 -35.03 -6.69
N TYR A 366 -5.09 -34.32 -7.61
CA TYR A 366 -6.46 -33.88 -7.39
C TYR A 366 -7.42 -35.04 -7.67
N SER A 367 -8.26 -35.33 -6.68
CA SER A 367 -9.27 -36.39 -6.77
C SER A 367 -10.47 -35.99 -7.62
N VAL A 368 -10.71 -34.68 -7.76
CA VAL A 368 -11.86 -34.11 -8.48
C VAL A 368 -11.40 -32.97 -9.37
N CYS A 369 -11.79 -33.04 -10.64
CA CYS A 369 -11.79 -31.95 -11.59
C CYS A 369 -13.23 -31.78 -12.08
N GLU A 370 -13.86 -30.67 -11.70
CA GLU A 370 -15.27 -30.42 -11.97
C GLU A 370 -15.43 -29.15 -12.79
N ILE A 371 -15.97 -29.33 -14.00
CA ILE A 371 -16.30 -28.24 -14.93
C ILE A 371 -17.81 -28.28 -15.13
N GLU A 372 -18.52 -27.27 -14.61
CA GLU A 372 -19.98 -27.27 -14.54
C GLU A 372 -20.54 -25.90 -14.94
N ASN A 373 -21.59 -25.85 -15.76
CA ASN A 373 -22.24 -24.59 -16.17
C ASN A 373 -21.24 -23.57 -16.79
N VAL A 374 -20.44 -24.05 -17.75
CA VAL A 374 -19.47 -23.25 -18.53
C VAL A 374 -19.86 -23.32 -20.02
N PRO A 375 -20.97 -22.69 -20.43
CA PRO A 375 -21.60 -22.93 -21.74
C PRO A 375 -20.80 -22.41 -22.94
N SER A 376 -19.90 -21.43 -22.74
CA SER A 376 -19.09 -20.83 -23.81
C SER A 376 -17.74 -21.52 -24.01
N LEU A 377 -17.48 -22.64 -23.33
CA LEU A 377 -16.19 -23.32 -23.38
C LEU A 377 -15.97 -23.97 -24.75
N GLU A 378 -15.00 -23.44 -25.50
CA GLU A 378 -14.66 -23.87 -26.86
C GLU A 378 -13.43 -24.76 -26.89
N VAL A 379 -12.43 -24.46 -26.05
CA VAL A 379 -11.14 -25.14 -26.02
C VAL A 379 -10.85 -25.68 -24.62
N ILE A 380 -10.58 -26.99 -24.57
CA ILE A 380 -9.97 -27.65 -23.41
C ILE A 380 -8.71 -28.35 -23.89
N GLU A 381 -7.57 -27.90 -23.39
CA GLU A 381 -6.26 -28.50 -23.68
C GLU A 381 -5.63 -28.99 -22.38
N MET A 382 -5.21 -30.25 -22.36
CA MET A 382 -4.57 -30.87 -21.20
C MET A 382 -3.32 -31.62 -21.65
N GLY A 383 -2.15 -31.23 -21.16
CA GLY A 383 -0.88 -31.88 -21.50
C GLY A 383 0.22 -30.91 -21.91
N GLU A 384 0.93 -31.21 -23.00
CA GLU A 384 1.93 -30.29 -23.53
C GLU A 384 1.22 -29.13 -24.21
N LEU A 385 1.31 -27.96 -23.58
CA LEU A 385 0.79 -26.71 -24.14
C LEU A 385 1.80 -26.17 -25.15
N ASP A 386 1.31 -25.88 -26.37
CA ASP A 386 2.07 -25.27 -27.48
C ASP A 386 2.26 -23.75 -27.33
#